data_AF-A0AA37IHY9-F1
#
_entry.id   AF-A0AA37IHY9-F1
#
_cell.length_a   1.000
_cell.length_b   1.000
_cell.length_c   1.000
_cell.angle_alpha   90.00
_cell.angle_beta   90.00
_cell.angle_gamma   90.00
#
_symmetry.space_group_name_H-M   'P 1'
#
loop_
_entity.id
_entity.type
_entity.pdbx_description
1 polymer ?
#
loop_
_entity_poly.entity_id
_entity_poly.type
_entity_poly.pdbx_seq_one_letter_code
_entity_poly.pdbx_strand_id
1 'polypeptide(L)'
;MPQDFGDFDDDDEDFGALPDPEVARIVLELDRSIMRNRRAAALRQIVQGQPVSQPVKPSRVELLVLTALVLTYGPVLFGSDFALVLEQIAECGAVVLLQQVVFADMGGMGGAGSEDSKDRRIVSRLQDARPMFEALCRKFPEAFLADARALLKRFTTRT
;
A
#
# COMPACT_ATOMS: atom_id res chain seq x y z
N MET A 1 44.94 -19.06 -12.43
CA MET A 1 43.51 -19.01 -12.75
C MET A 1 42.97 -17.73 -12.12
N PRO A 2 42.72 -16.67 -12.89
CA PRO A 2 42.07 -15.46 -12.39
C PRO A 2 40.57 -15.71 -12.25
N GLN A 3 40.00 -15.22 -11.15
CA GLN A 3 38.58 -15.31 -10.84
C GLN A 3 37.83 -14.25 -11.65
N ASP A 4 36.95 -14.72 -12.51
CA ASP A 4 35.97 -13.93 -13.26
C ASP A 4 34.85 -13.54 -12.29
N PHE A 5 34.90 -12.30 -11.79
CA PHE A 5 33.82 -11.70 -11.02
C PHE A 5 32.83 -11.11 -12.03
N GLY A 6 32.02 -12.00 -12.60
CA GLY A 6 30.91 -11.61 -13.47
C GLY A 6 29.95 -10.69 -12.73
N ASP A 7 29.69 -9.55 -13.37
CA ASP A 7 28.62 -8.57 -13.19
C ASP A 7 27.62 -8.90 -12.08
N PHE A 8 27.72 -8.14 -10.98
CA PHE A 8 26.52 -7.73 -10.27
C PHE A 8 25.82 -6.73 -11.19
N ASP A 9 24.92 -7.22 -12.05
CA ASP A 9 23.92 -6.37 -12.67
C ASP A 9 23.10 -5.75 -11.54
N ASP A 10 23.35 -4.46 -11.34
CA ASP A 10 22.52 -3.53 -10.60
C ASP A 10 21.18 -3.51 -11.34
N ASP A 11 20.25 -4.37 -10.91
CA ASP A 11 18.82 -4.23 -11.21
C ASP A 11 18.34 -2.95 -10.50
N ASP A 12 18.77 -1.81 -11.03
CA ASP A 12 18.09 -0.54 -10.94
C ASP A 12 16.71 -0.77 -11.56
N GLU A 13 15.77 -1.27 -10.75
CA GLU A 13 14.36 -1.31 -11.08
C GLU A 13 13.95 0.09 -11.54
N ASP A 14 13.92 0.26 -12.86
CA ASP A 14 13.75 1.53 -13.53
C ASP A 14 12.30 1.99 -13.37
N PHE A 15 12.00 2.57 -12.21
CA PHE A 15 10.79 3.33 -11.96
C PHE A 15 10.70 4.60 -12.85
N GLY A 16 11.67 4.84 -13.75
CA GLY A 16 11.73 5.92 -14.73
C GLY A 16 11.31 5.53 -16.15
N ALA A 17 11.23 4.24 -16.50
CA ALA A 17 10.64 3.80 -17.75
C ALA A 17 9.16 4.20 -17.79
N LEU A 18 8.69 4.70 -18.94
CA LEU A 18 7.27 4.96 -19.13
C LEU A 18 6.51 3.67 -18.80
N PRO A 19 5.56 3.69 -17.84
CA PRO A 19 4.86 2.48 -17.46
C PRO A 19 4.18 1.90 -18.69
N ASP A 20 4.29 0.58 -18.85
CA ASP A 20 3.62 -0.18 -19.91
C ASP A 20 2.18 0.36 -20.08
N PRO A 21 1.74 0.70 -21.31
CA PRO A 21 0.40 1.19 -21.56
C PRO A 21 -0.69 0.28 -20.96
N GLU A 22 -0.44 -1.02 -20.82
CA GLU A 22 -1.33 -1.94 -20.11
C GLU A 22 -1.38 -1.66 -18.61
N VAL A 23 -0.23 -1.54 -17.95
CA VAL A 23 -0.13 -1.18 -16.52
C VAL A 23 -0.82 0.16 -16.25
N ALA A 24 -0.59 1.17 -17.10
CA ALA A 24 -1.23 2.47 -16.97
C ALA A 24 -2.76 2.38 -17.05
N ARG A 25 -3.30 1.54 -17.95
CA ARG A 25 -4.75 1.32 -18.06
C ARG A 25 -5.31 0.66 -16.81
N ILE A 26 -4.65 -0.38 -16.30
CA ILE A 26 -5.10 -1.10 -15.11
C ILE A 26 -5.05 -0.19 -13.87
N VAL A 27 -3.98 0.62 -13.71
CA VAL A 27 -3.88 1.60 -12.62
C VAL A 27 -5.00 2.65 -12.70
N LEU A 28 -5.33 3.15 -13.90
CA LEU A 28 -6.43 4.10 -14.08
C LEU A 28 -7.79 3.48 -13.75
N GLU A 29 -7.99 2.20 -14.08
CA GLU A 29 -9.20 1.48 -13.70
C GLU A 29 -9.28 1.25 -12.19
N LEU A 30 -8.17 0.90 -11.56
CA LEU A 30 -8.04 0.74 -10.12
C LEU A 30 -8.31 2.05 -9.37
N ASP A 31 -7.72 3.16 -9.81
CA ASP A 31 -7.97 4.52 -9.27
C ASP A 31 -9.46 4.87 -9.31
N ARG A 32 -10.13 4.60 -10.44
CA ARG A 32 -11.58 4.80 -10.57
C ARG A 32 -12.39 3.92 -9.63
N SER A 33 -11.98 2.67 -9.44
CA SER A 33 -12.62 1.74 -8.50
C SER A 33 -12.51 2.25 -7.06
N ILE A 34 -11.31 2.65 -6.64
CA ILE A 34 -11.07 3.23 -5.31
C ILE A 34 -11.88 4.51 -5.11
N MET A 35 -11.92 5.42 -6.09
CA MET A 35 -12.73 6.64 -6.01
C MET A 35 -14.22 6.33 -5.82
N ARG A 36 -14.75 5.31 -6.52
CA ARG A 36 -16.16 4.88 -6.35
C ARG A 36 -16.40 4.33 -4.95
N ASN A 37 -15.51 3.45 -4.46
CA ASN A 37 -15.62 2.86 -3.14
C ASN A 37 -15.53 3.93 -2.04
N ARG A 38 -14.62 4.91 -2.17
CA ARG A 38 -14.51 6.04 -1.24
C ARG A 38 -15.75 6.90 -1.20
N ARG A 39 -16.38 7.16 -2.35
CA ARG A 39 -17.66 7.89 -2.39
C ARG A 39 -18.76 7.11 -1.68
N ALA A 40 -18.86 5.80 -1.92
CA ALA A 40 -19.83 4.95 -1.25
C ALA A 40 -19.59 4.92 0.27
N ALA A 41 -18.35 4.76 0.71
CA ALA A 41 -17.96 4.80 2.11
C ALA A 41 -18.27 6.16 2.76
N ALA A 42 -17.92 7.27 2.10
CA ALA A 42 -18.22 8.61 2.58
C ALA A 42 -19.73 8.85 2.74
N LEU A 43 -20.55 8.37 1.81
CA LEU A 43 -22.01 8.45 1.94
C LEU A 43 -22.52 7.65 3.15
N ARG A 44 -22.00 6.43 3.37
CA ARG A 44 -22.35 5.64 4.57
C ARG A 44 -21.98 6.39 5.86
N GLN A 45 -20.78 6.98 5.90
CA GLN A 45 -20.30 7.74 7.05
C GLN A 45 -21.17 8.97 7.31
N ILE A 46 -21.52 9.74 6.27
CA ILE A 46 -22.41 10.90 6.38
C ILE A 46 -23.79 10.49 6.94
N VAL A 47 -24.38 9.42 6.41
CA VAL A 47 -25.68 8.91 6.89
C VAL A 47 -25.61 8.49 8.36
N GLN A 48 -24.47 7.97 8.81
CA GLN A 48 -24.23 7.57 10.20
C GLN A 48 -23.76 8.73 11.10
N GLY A 49 -23.66 9.95 10.58
CA GLY A 49 -23.16 11.12 11.33
C GLY A 49 -21.67 11.03 11.69
N GLN A 50 -20.91 10.20 10.98
CA GLN A 50 -19.47 10.01 11.18
C GLN A 50 -18.65 10.93 10.26
N PRO A 51 -17.45 11.35 10.69
CA PRO A 51 -16.55 12.13 9.85
C PRO A 51 -16.06 11.29 8.67
N VAL A 52 -15.92 11.93 7.50
CA VAL A 52 -15.37 11.27 6.31
C VAL A 52 -13.88 11.01 6.49
N SER A 53 -13.46 9.75 6.44
CA SER A 53 -12.10 9.35 6.82
C SER A 53 -11.07 9.56 5.72
N GLN A 54 -11.46 9.50 4.45
CA GLN A 54 -10.53 9.53 3.31
C GLN A 54 -10.97 10.50 2.21
N PRO A 55 -10.04 11.29 1.63
CA PRO A 55 -10.32 12.07 0.43
C PRO A 55 -10.72 11.17 -0.73
N VAL A 56 -11.73 11.60 -1.51
CA VAL A 56 -12.24 10.83 -2.67
C VAL A 56 -11.15 10.46 -3.66
N LYS A 57 -10.27 11.42 -4.01
CA LYS A 57 -9.18 11.20 -4.96
C LYS A 57 -7.95 10.68 -4.23
N PRO A 58 -7.36 9.55 -4.68
CA PRO A 58 -6.09 9.06 -4.15
C PRO A 58 -4.97 10.09 -4.29
N SER A 59 -4.11 10.16 -3.28
CA SER A 59 -2.93 11.02 -3.34
C SER A 59 -1.87 10.46 -4.31
N ARG A 60 -0.86 11.27 -4.66
CA ARG A 60 0.29 10.79 -5.44
C ARG A 60 1.00 9.61 -4.76
N VAL A 61 1.09 9.61 -3.44
CA VAL A 61 1.72 8.54 -2.66
C VAL A 61 0.88 7.27 -2.74
N GLU A 62 -0.44 7.40 -2.63
CA GLU A 62 -1.35 6.26 -2.79
C GLU A 62 -1.28 5.66 -4.19
N LEU A 63 -1.15 6.50 -5.23
CA LEU A 63 -0.96 6.03 -6.59
C LEU A 63 0.30 5.16 -6.75
N LEU A 64 1.39 5.45 -6.05
CA LEU A 64 2.58 4.58 -6.06
C LEU A 64 2.28 3.18 -5.50
N VAL A 65 1.48 3.11 -4.43
CA VAL A 65 1.03 1.83 -3.85
C VAL A 65 0.11 1.08 -4.81
N LEU A 66 -0.83 1.79 -5.43
CA LEU A 66 -1.73 1.21 -6.43
C LEU A 66 -0.95 0.68 -7.64
N THR A 67 0.08 1.40 -8.10
CA THR A 67 0.98 0.93 -9.16
C THR A 67 1.74 -0.32 -8.74
N ALA A 68 2.28 -0.39 -7.52
CA ALA A 68 2.94 -1.59 -7.02
C ALA A 68 2.00 -2.80 -6.96
N LEU A 69 0.74 -2.61 -6.55
CA LEU A 69 -0.28 -3.65 -6.59
C LEU A 69 -0.53 -4.15 -8.02
N VAL A 70 -0.68 -3.23 -8.98
CA VAL A 70 -0.90 -3.59 -10.38
C VAL A 70 0.31 -4.32 -10.98
N LEU A 71 1.53 -3.89 -10.67
CA LEU A 71 2.73 -4.58 -11.13
C LEU A 71 2.83 -6.01 -10.56
N THR A 72 2.31 -6.24 -9.36
CA THR A 72 2.34 -7.56 -8.71
C THR A 72 1.22 -8.49 -9.20
N TYR A 73 0.00 -7.97 -9.27
CA TYR A 73 -1.22 -8.79 -9.45
C TYR A 73 -1.97 -8.53 -10.75
N GLY A 74 -1.64 -7.44 -11.45
CA GLY A 74 -2.28 -7.06 -12.70
C GLY A 74 -3.82 -7.02 -12.61
N PRO A 75 -4.54 -7.57 -13.60
CA PRO A 75 -6.00 -7.52 -13.65
C PRO A 75 -6.67 -8.42 -12.59
N VAL A 76 -5.94 -9.32 -11.91
CA VAL A 76 -6.50 -10.21 -10.88
C VAL A 76 -7.05 -9.40 -9.69
N LEU A 77 -6.57 -8.16 -9.50
CA LEU A 77 -7.07 -7.22 -8.48
C LEU A 77 -8.56 -6.93 -8.54
N PHE A 78 -9.21 -7.12 -9.69
CA PHE A 78 -10.65 -6.90 -9.83
C PHE A 78 -11.50 -8.14 -9.51
N GLY A 79 -10.87 -9.26 -9.17
CA GLY A 79 -11.55 -10.47 -8.70
C GLY A 79 -12.09 -10.34 -7.27
N SER A 80 -13.01 -11.24 -6.92
CA SER A 80 -13.61 -11.29 -5.57
C SER A 80 -12.59 -11.48 -4.45
N ASP A 81 -11.46 -12.12 -4.75
CA ASP A 81 -10.36 -12.36 -3.80
C ASP A 81 -9.72 -11.06 -3.26
N PHE A 82 -9.79 -9.98 -4.04
CA PHE A 82 -9.22 -8.67 -3.69
C PHE A 82 -10.28 -7.66 -3.25
N ALA A 83 -11.56 -8.03 -3.20
CA ALA A 83 -12.63 -7.12 -2.81
C ALA A 83 -12.40 -6.49 -1.43
N LEU A 84 -11.94 -7.30 -0.46
CA LEU A 84 -11.60 -6.82 0.89
C LEU A 84 -10.39 -5.88 0.91
N VAL A 85 -9.42 -6.09 0.00
CA VAL A 85 -8.27 -5.21 -0.14
C VAL A 85 -8.71 -3.84 -0.68
N LEU A 86 -9.52 -3.84 -1.74
CA LEU A 86 -10.03 -2.60 -2.34
C LEU A 86 -10.95 -1.82 -1.39
N GLU A 87 -11.74 -2.53 -0.58
CA GLU A 87 -12.52 -1.93 0.50
C GLU A 87 -11.61 -1.30 1.56
N GLN A 88 -10.59 -2.02 2.03
CA GLN A 88 -9.63 -1.51 3.01
C GLN A 88 -8.91 -0.26 2.51
N ILE A 89 -8.50 -0.21 1.23
CA ILE A 89 -7.88 0.98 0.62
C ILE A 89 -8.85 2.17 0.59
N ALA A 90 -10.13 1.90 0.36
CA ALA A 90 -11.14 2.94 0.34
C ALA A 90 -11.42 3.51 1.75
N GLU A 91 -11.44 2.65 2.77
CA GLU A 91 -11.78 3.04 4.14
C GLU A 91 -10.60 3.63 4.89
N CYS A 92 -9.41 3.04 4.76
CA CYS A 92 -8.22 3.40 5.55
C CYS A 92 -7.10 4.05 4.73
N GLY A 93 -7.14 3.96 3.41
CA GLY A 93 -6.10 4.48 2.52
C GLY A 93 -5.02 3.45 2.15
N ALA A 94 -4.37 3.66 1.02
CA ALA A 94 -3.40 2.70 0.46
C ALA A 94 -2.10 2.65 1.28
N VAL A 95 -1.71 3.78 1.91
CA VAL A 95 -0.51 3.85 2.76
C VAL A 95 -0.67 2.99 4.01
N VAL A 96 -1.85 3.01 4.63
CA VAL A 96 -2.13 2.20 5.83
C VAL A 96 -2.07 0.71 5.49
N LEU A 97 -2.65 0.31 4.36
CA LEU A 97 -2.55 -1.07 3.86
C LEU A 97 -1.10 -1.49 3.66
N LEU A 98 -0.29 -0.64 3.00
CA LEU A 98 1.12 -0.90 2.78
C LEU A 98 1.86 -1.11 4.11
N GLN A 99 1.64 -0.22 5.08
CA GLN A 99 2.25 -0.33 6.41
C GLN A 99 1.83 -1.62 7.12
N GLN A 100 0.55 -2.00 7.05
CA GLN A 100 0.07 -3.26 7.62
C GLN A 100 0.82 -4.46 7.04
N VAL A 101 1.01 -4.52 5.72
CA VAL A 101 1.71 -5.62 5.04
C VAL A 101 3.20 -5.66 5.40
N VAL A 102 3.87 -4.50 5.40
CA VAL A 102 5.32 -4.40 5.69
C VAL A 102 5.62 -4.70 7.16
N PHE A 103 4.75 -4.27 8.08
CA PHE A 103 4.98 -4.36 9.53
C PHE A 103 4.24 -5.51 10.22
N ALA A 104 3.47 -6.33 9.50
CA ALA A 104 2.69 -7.44 10.06
C ALA A 104 3.53 -8.41 10.91
N ASP A 105 4.78 -8.68 10.52
CA ASP A 105 5.66 -9.63 11.24
C ASP A 105 6.28 -9.03 12.53
N MET A 106 6.23 -7.71 12.71
CA MET A 106 6.73 -7.06 13.94
C MET A 106 5.69 -7.07 15.07
N GLY A 107 4.44 -7.45 14.78
CA GLY A 107 3.28 -7.40 15.67
C GLY A 107 3.15 -8.56 16.67
N GLY A 108 4.26 -9.12 17.16
CA GLY A 108 4.26 -10.19 18.16
C GLY A 108 3.81 -9.77 19.57
N MET A 109 3.03 -8.69 19.73
CA MET A 109 2.62 -8.20 21.04
C MET A 109 1.20 -7.61 21.03
N GLY A 110 0.23 -8.50 21.26
CA GLY A 110 -0.95 -8.23 22.09
C GLY A 110 -2.18 -7.62 21.42
N GLY A 111 -3.25 -8.42 21.31
CA GLY A 111 -4.60 -7.90 21.20
C GLY A 111 -5.58 -8.82 20.47
N ALA A 112 -5.97 -9.92 21.09
CA ALA A 112 -6.99 -10.82 20.57
C ALA A 112 -8.30 -10.07 20.23
N GLY A 113 -8.70 -10.11 18.97
CA GLY A 113 -10.02 -9.65 18.52
C GLY A 113 -10.30 -10.10 17.09
N SER A 114 -11.56 -10.37 16.75
CA SER A 114 -12.01 -10.93 15.45
C SER A 114 -11.48 -10.18 14.20
N GLU A 115 -11.07 -8.91 14.36
CA GLU A 115 -10.40 -8.07 13.36
C GLU A 115 -9.03 -8.62 12.91
N ASP A 116 -8.33 -9.35 13.79
CA ASP A 116 -7.10 -10.08 13.49
C ASP A 116 -7.26 -11.05 12.30
N SER A 117 -8.48 -11.56 12.08
CA SER A 117 -8.73 -12.51 11.01
C SER A 117 -8.87 -11.86 9.63
N LYS A 118 -9.47 -10.66 9.54
CA LYS A 118 -9.62 -9.92 8.28
C LYS A 118 -8.28 -9.34 7.87
N ASP A 119 -7.58 -8.69 8.81
CA ASP A 119 -6.28 -8.08 8.56
C ASP A 119 -5.24 -9.14 8.20
N ARG A 120 -5.23 -10.29 8.90
CA ARG A 120 -4.36 -11.41 8.54
C ARG A 120 -4.65 -11.98 7.15
N ARG A 121 -5.92 -12.02 6.72
CA ARG A 121 -6.28 -12.45 5.35
C ARG A 121 -5.83 -11.44 4.30
N ILE A 122 -5.95 -10.16 4.58
CA ILE A 122 -5.47 -9.08 3.70
C ILE A 122 -3.95 -9.14 3.59
N VAL A 123 -3.24 -9.22 4.72
CA VAL A 123 -1.78 -9.36 4.76
C VAL A 123 -1.33 -10.62 4.04
N SER A 124 -1.95 -11.78 4.29
CA SER A 124 -1.60 -13.02 3.60
C SER A 124 -1.83 -12.91 2.09
N ARG A 125 -2.89 -12.21 1.68
CA ARG A 125 -3.20 -12.02 0.26
C ARG A 125 -2.19 -11.10 -0.44
N LEU A 126 -1.58 -10.18 0.30
CA LEU A 126 -0.65 -9.17 -0.22
C LEU A 126 0.82 -9.54 0.00
N GLN A 127 1.13 -10.80 0.35
CA GLN A 127 2.51 -11.23 0.59
C GLN A 127 3.40 -11.06 -0.64
N ASP A 128 2.89 -11.34 -1.84
CA ASP A 128 3.68 -11.19 -3.08
C ASP A 128 4.03 -9.73 -3.38
N ALA A 129 3.23 -8.76 -2.91
CA ALA A 129 3.50 -7.32 -3.07
C ALA A 129 4.45 -6.75 -2.01
N ARG A 130 4.77 -7.53 -0.96
CA ARG A 130 5.62 -7.06 0.15
C ARG A 130 6.99 -6.56 -0.30
N PRO A 131 7.75 -7.24 -1.18
CA PRO A 131 9.05 -6.74 -1.62
C PRO A 131 8.95 -5.35 -2.28
N MET A 132 7.95 -5.15 -3.13
CA MET A 132 7.67 -3.87 -3.77
C MET A 132 7.30 -2.78 -2.75
N PHE A 133 6.52 -3.13 -1.73
CA PHE A 133 6.17 -2.20 -0.65
C PHE A 133 7.39 -1.80 0.21
N GLU A 134 8.27 -2.74 0.51
CA GLU A 134 9.52 -2.46 1.22
C GLU A 134 10.45 -1.57 0.38
N ALA A 135 10.52 -1.80 -0.93
CA ALA A 135 11.24 -0.93 -1.87
C ALA A 135 10.67 0.50 -1.90
N LEU A 136 9.35 0.65 -1.93
CA LEU A 136 8.69 1.97 -1.84
C LEU A 136 8.99 2.68 -0.52
N CYS A 137 8.96 1.96 0.62
CA CYS A 137 9.35 2.49 1.92
C CYS A 137 10.81 2.97 1.94
N ARG A 138 11.72 2.21 1.34
CA ARG A 138 13.14 2.57 1.25
C ARG A 138 13.38 3.78 0.36
N LYS A 139 12.65 3.86 -0.77
CA LYS A 139 12.79 4.94 -1.76
C LYS A 139 12.12 6.24 -1.34
N PHE A 140 10.98 6.16 -0.64
CA PHE A 140 10.20 7.33 -0.22
C PHE A 140 9.85 7.29 1.28
N PRO A 141 10.84 7.26 2.18
CA PRO A 141 10.58 7.12 3.62
C PRO A 141 9.81 8.31 4.19
N GLU A 142 9.94 9.51 3.61
CA GLU A 142 9.15 10.67 4.04
C GLU A 142 7.66 10.54 3.71
N ALA A 143 7.30 9.75 2.69
CA ALA A 143 5.91 9.56 2.28
C ALA A 143 5.22 8.44 3.06
N PHE A 144 5.97 7.37 3.38
CA PHE A 144 5.41 6.16 3.98
C PHE A 144 5.69 6.01 5.48
N LEU A 145 6.69 6.75 6.03
CA LEU A 145 7.07 6.69 7.44
C LEU A 145 6.98 8.06 8.14
N ALA A 146 6.19 9.00 7.59
CA ALA A 146 6.06 10.36 8.12
C ALA A 146 5.70 10.38 9.62
N ASP A 147 4.71 9.58 10.02
CA ASP A 147 4.25 9.51 11.41
C ASP A 147 5.29 8.87 12.34
N ALA A 148 5.94 7.80 11.89
CA ALA A 148 7.05 7.18 12.63
C ALA A 148 8.20 8.18 12.85
N ARG A 149 8.52 8.99 11.84
CA ARG A 149 9.55 10.04 11.93
C ARG A 149 9.12 11.19 12.83
N ALA A 150 7.85 11.60 12.80
CA ALA A 150 7.32 12.61 13.71
C ALA A 150 7.41 12.15 15.17
N LEU A 151 7.10 10.87 15.43
CA LEU A 151 7.28 10.25 16.74
C LEU A 151 8.75 10.22 17.16
N LEU A 152 9.65 9.72 16.31
CA LEU A 152 11.09 9.68 16.60
C LEU A 152 11.66 11.08 16.88
N LYS A 153 11.28 12.09 16.07
CA LYS A 153 11.68 13.48 16.29
C LYS A 153 11.22 14.00 17.64
N ARG A 154 10.00 13.67 18.09
CA ARG A 154 9.51 14.07 19.43
C ARG A 154 10.33 13.44 20.56
N PHE A 155 10.88 12.24 20.37
CA PHE A 155 11.76 11.61 21.34
C PHE A 155 13.18 12.20 21.34
N THR A 156 13.73 12.54 20.17
CA THR A 156 15.09 13.10 20.07
C THR A 156 15.20 14.56 20.50
N THR A 157 14.11 15.33 20.43
CA THR A 157 14.11 16.75 20.87
C THR A 157 13.88 16.91 22.38
N ARG A 158 13.82 15.80 23.14
CA ARG A 158 13.59 15.82 24.60
C ARG A 158 14.85 15.53 25.43
N THR A 159 16.03 15.61 24.83
CA THR A 159 17.34 15.53 25.50
C THR A 159 18.09 16.83 25.33
#